data_AF-A0A4U5MD97-F1
#
_entry.id   AF-A0A4U5MD97-F1
#
_cell.length_a   1.000
_cell.length_b   1.000
_cell.length_c   1.000
_cell.angle_alpha   90.00
_cell.angle_beta   90.00
_cell.angle_gamma   90.00
#
_symmetry.space_group_name_H-M   'P 1'
#
loop_
_entity.id
_entity.type
_entity.pdbx_description
1 polymer ?
#
loop_
_entity_poly.entity_id
_entity_poly.type
_entity_poly.pdbx_seq_one_letter_code
_entity_poly.pdbx_strand_id
1 'polypeptide(L)'
;MLWKRVFMVNKGYYKVTFMTSDILPDEIKTFYESLTENDIKTFDSFENSTMSNQQIYDEIKKKDSVLSQKIDTMAKAIGDKMNAMSDVPRDYLKSIVDELKNAKNTDPDQFSEEFAATLGKAEKLPQSAINEIVKAFPSLKVFFDEEKATTK
;
A
#
# COMPACT_ATOMS: atom_id res chain seq x y z
N MET A 1 -9.95 -7.55 2.00
CA MET A 1 -9.49 -6.30 2.66
C MET A 1 -7.99 -6.18 2.53
N LEU A 2 -7.48 -5.04 2.07
CA LEU A 2 -6.05 -4.80 1.85
C LEU A 2 -5.18 -4.97 3.12
N TRP A 3 -5.69 -4.63 4.30
CA TRP A 3 -4.92 -4.74 5.55
C TRP A 3 -4.54 -6.19 5.87
N LYS A 4 -5.45 -7.17 5.75
CA LYS A 4 -5.10 -8.60 5.90
C LYS A 4 -3.93 -9.05 5.03
N ARG A 5 -3.81 -8.47 3.82
CA ARG A 5 -2.87 -8.88 2.77
C ARG A 5 -1.42 -8.57 3.13
N VAL A 6 -1.20 -7.66 4.06
CA VAL A 6 0.15 -7.36 4.55
C VAL A 6 0.43 -8.03 5.91
N PHE A 7 -0.60 -8.29 6.72
CA PHE A 7 -0.44 -8.99 8.01
C PHE A 7 -0.31 -10.51 7.90
N MET A 8 -0.82 -11.16 6.84
CA MET A 8 -0.72 -12.62 6.67
C MET A 8 0.67 -13.11 6.24
N VAL A 9 1.69 -12.26 6.20
CA VAL A 9 3.09 -12.70 6.18
C VAL A 9 3.47 -13.03 7.64
N ASN A 10 3.52 -14.33 7.97
CA ASN A 10 3.82 -14.96 9.27
C ASN A 10 2.65 -15.18 10.23
N LYS A 11 2.04 -16.37 10.12
CA LYS A 11 1.40 -17.03 11.27
C LYS A 11 2.48 -17.45 12.27
N GLY A 12 2.79 -16.54 13.20
CA GLY A 12 3.64 -16.79 14.36
C GLY A 12 4.86 -15.89 14.38
N TYR A 13 4.87 -14.94 15.32
CA TYR A 13 5.85 -13.88 15.54
C TYR A 13 5.72 -12.69 14.58
N TYR A 14 5.31 -11.56 15.15
CA TYR A 14 5.20 -10.24 14.52
C TYR A 14 6.58 -9.72 14.08
N LYS A 15 7.11 -10.30 13.01
CA LYS A 15 8.22 -9.76 12.26
C LYS A 15 7.81 -9.88 10.81
N VAL A 16 7.38 -8.75 10.24
CA VAL A 16 7.18 -8.61 8.80
C VAL A 16 8.47 -9.11 8.15
N THR A 17 8.42 -10.25 7.45
CA THR A 17 9.63 -10.77 6.81
C THR A 17 9.99 -9.80 5.69
N PHE A 18 11.12 -9.12 5.88
CA PHE A 18 11.57 -7.94 5.15
C PHE A 18 11.70 -8.08 3.63
N MET A 19 11.47 -9.25 3.03
CA MET A 19 11.66 -9.48 1.59
C MET A 19 10.63 -8.77 0.69
N THR A 20 9.44 -8.41 1.20
CA THR A 20 8.45 -7.58 0.49
C THR A 20 8.35 -6.15 1.03
N SER A 21 9.19 -5.78 2.01
CA SER A 21 9.14 -4.46 2.64
C SER A 21 9.84 -3.37 1.82
N ASP A 22 10.81 -3.73 0.97
CA ASP A 22 11.59 -2.76 0.21
C ASP A 22 10.76 -2.02 -0.84
N ILE A 23 9.65 -2.61 -1.28
CA ILE A 23 8.79 -2.09 -2.34
C ILE A 23 7.63 -1.22 -1.85
N LEU A 24 7.35 -1.19 -0.55
CA LEU A 24 6.27 -0.38 0.02
C LEU A 24 6.76 1.06 0.26
N PRO A 25 5.91 2.09 0.09
CA PRO A 25 6.16 3.43 0.60
C PRO A 25 6.46 3.45 2.10
N ASP A 26 7.37 4.32 2.54
CA ASP A 26 7.79 4.41 3.94
C ASP A 26 6.63 4.76 4.88
N GLU A 27 5.62 5.51 4.40
CA GLU A 27 4.38 5.78 5.15
C GLU A 27 3.67 4.50 5.54
N ILE A 28 3.62 3.55 4.62
CA ILE A 28 2.96 2.25 4.81
C ILE A 28 3.80 1.40 5.76
N LYS A 29 5.14 1.39 5.60
CA LYS A 29 6.04 0.68 6.52
C LYS A 29 5.89 1.21 7.95
N THR A 30 5.97 2.53 8.12
CA THR A 30 5.83 3.21 9.42
C THR A 30 4.49 2.91 10.06
N PHE A 31 3.40 2.91 9.27
CA PHE A 31 2.10 2.50 9.76
C PHE A 31 2.15 1.08 10.32
N TYR A 32 2.69 0.11 9.57
CA TYR A 32 2.78 -1.28 10.05
C TYR A 32 3.64 -1.43 11.31
N GLU A 33 4.78 -0.76 11.36
CA GLU A 33 5.67 -0.75 12.53
C GLU A 33 5.01 -0.13 13.77
N SER A 34 4.05 0.78 13.58
CA SER A 34 3.34 1.43 14.68
C SER A 34 2.21 0.59 15.29
N LEU A 35 1.85 -0.55 14.68
CA LEU A 35 0.70 -1.34 15.13
C LEU A 35 1.04 -2.22 16.32
N THR A 36 0.11 -2.24 17.27
CA THR A 36 0.14 -3.09 18.46
C THR A 36 -0.64 -4.37 18.23
N GLU A 37 -0.49 -5.35 19.11
CA GLU A 37 -1.29 -6.59 19.06
C GLU A 37 -2.80 -6.32 19.12
N ASN A 38 -3.24 -5.29 19.86
CA ASN A 38 -4.65 -4.94 19.96
C ASN A 38 -5.17 -4.31 18.67
N ASP A 39 -4.33 -3.52 17.98
CA ASP A 39 -4.69 -2.98 16.67
C ASP A 39 -4.92 -4.12 15.67
N ILE A 40 -4.04 -5.14 15.70
CA ILE A 40 -4.14 -6.32 14.84
C ILE A 40 -5.40 -7.12 15.16
N LYS A 41 -5.68 -7.40 16.44
CA LYS A 41 -6.93 -8.05 16.86
C LYS A 41 -8.18 -7.29 16.39
N THR A 42 -8.12 -5.95 16.37
CA THR A 42 -9.20 -5.12 15.86
C THR A 42 -9.40 -5.35 14.37
N PHE A 43 -8.34 -5.38 13.56
CA PHE A 43 -8.44 -5.74 12.15
C PHE A 43 -8.95 -7.18 11.93
N ASP A 44 -8.48 -8.14 12.72
CA ASP A 44 -8.91 -9.54 12.65
C ASP A 44 -10.40 -9.72 13.00
N SER A 45 -10.96 -8.84 13.84
CA SER A 45 -12.41 -8.89 14.14
C SER A 45 -13.29 -8.65 12.91
N PHE A 46 -12.75 -7.98 11.88
CA PHE A 46 -13.43 -7.75 10.61
C PHE A 46 -13.08 -8.79 9.55
N GLU A 47 -12.36 -9.85 9.90
CA GLU A 47 -11.75 -10.77 8.94
C GLU A 47 -12.75 -11.27 7.89
N ASN A 48 -13.91 -11.74 8.32
CA ASN A 48 -14.94 -12.31 7.44
C ASN A 48 -16.11 -11.35 7.18
N SER A 49 -15.90 -10.05 7.41
CA SER A 49 -16.93 -9.05 7.19
C SER A 49 -17.15 -8.81 5.70
N THR A 50 -18.43 -8.68 5.32
CA THR A 50 -18.88 -8.25 3.98
C THR A 50 -18.94 -6.73 3.85
N MET A 51 -18.56 -6.00 4.90
CA MET A 51 -18.50 -4.55 4.90
C MET A 51 -17.47 -4.04 3.88
N SER A 52 -17.78 -2.89 3.27
CA SER A 52 -16.82 -2.13 2.48
C SER A 52 -15.68 -1.61 3.35
N ASN A 53 -14.53 -1.27 2.72
CA ASN A 53 -13.40 -0.67 3.43
C ASN A 53 -13.79 0.61 4.20
N GLN A 54 -14.68 1.42 3.63
CA GLN A 54 -15.19 2.63 4.32
C GLN A 54 -15.98 2.27 5.58
N GLN A 55 -16.91 1.30 5.47
CA GLN A 55 -17.69 0.85 6.63
C GLN A 55 -16.80 0.26 7.72
N ILE A 56 -15.74 -0.46 7.35
CA ILE A 56 -14.79 -1.02 8.33
C ILE A 56 -14.00 0.10 9.01
N TYR A 57 -13.52 1.07 8.25
CA TYR A 57 -12.87 2.24 8.83
C TYR A 57 -13.81 3.00 9.78
N ASP A 58 -15.07 3.20 9.41
CA ASP A 58 -16.05 3.85 10.28
C ASP A 58 -16.31 3.05 11.57
N GLU A 59 -16.31 1.72 11.50
CA GLU A 59 -16.42 0.86 12.68
C GLU A 59 -15.15 0.87 13.54
N ILE A 60 -13.96 0.89 12.94
CA ILE A 60 -12.69 1.08 13.65
C ILE A 60 -12.70 2.42 14.37
N LYS A 61 -13.09 3.49 13.70
CA LYS A 61 -13.16 4.83 14.29
C LYS A 61 -14.08 4.92 15.51
N LYS A 62 -15.17 4.14 15.54
CA LYS A 62 -16.06 4.04 16.70
C LYS A 62 -15.46 3.25 17.86
N LYS A 63 -14.69 2.21 17.58
CA LYS A 63 -14.20 1.23 18.57
C LYS A 63 -12.80 1.56 19.10
N ASP A 64 -11.95 2.10 18.23
CA ASP A 64 -10.53 2.35 18.47
C ASP A 64 -10.09 3.64 17.76
N SER A 65 -10.25 4.75 18.48
CA SER A 65 -9.85 6.07 17.99
C SER A 65 -8.35 6.18 17.70
N VAL A 66 -7.52 5.43 18.42
CA VAL A 66 -6.05 5.46 18.26
C VAL A 66 -5.68 4.77 16.96
N LEU A 67 -6.26 3.59 16.70
CA LEU A 67 -6.06 2.89 15.44
C LEU A 67 -6.55 3.73 14.25
N SER A 68 -7.73 4.36 14.37
CA SER A 68 -8.22 5.24 13.29
C SER A 68 -7.28 6.43 13.02
N GLN A 69 -6.66 7.01 14.06
CA GLN A 69 -5.69 8.09 13.90
C GLN A 69 -4.42 7.62 13.19
N LYS A 70 -3.94 6.39 13.47
CA LYS A 70 -2.80 5.80 12.73
C LYS A 70 -3.13 5.65 11.25
N ILE A 71 -4.33 5.15 10.92
CA ILE A 71 -4.81 5.02 9.54
C ILE A 71 -4.89 6.39 8.85
N ASP A 72 -5.50 7.38 9.52
CA ASP A 72 -5.63 8.75 9.00
C ASP A 72 -4.28 9.40 8.75
N THR A 73 -3.32 9.20 9.66
CA THR A 73 -1.96 9.74 9.54
C THR A 73 -1.25 9.17 8.31
N MET A 74 -1.31 7.84 8.12
CA MET A 74 -0.75 7.18 6.94
C MET A 74 -1.43 7.67 5.65
N ALA A 75 -2.77 7.65 5.60
CA ALA A 75 -3.53 8.05 4.41
C ALA A 75 -3.27 9.52 4.04
N LYS A 76 -3.18 10.40 5.06
CA LYS A 76 -2.87 11.81 4.86
C LYS A 76 -1.46 12.01 4.31
N ALA A 77 -0.44 11.33 4.85
CA ALA A 77 0.93 11.47 4.37
C ALA A 77 1.08 11.05 2.90
N ILE A 78 0.43 9.95 2.50
CA ILE A 78 0.40 9.50 1.10
C ILE A 78 -0.37 10.50 0.23
N GLY A 79 -1.55 10.93 0.69
CA GLY A 79 -2.39 11.90 -0.03
C GLY A 79 -1.69 13.24 -0.25
N ASP A 80 -0.98 13.76 0.75
CA ASP A 80 -0.23 15.01 0.66
C ASP A 80 0.92 14.89 -0.36
N LYS A 81 1.65 13.77 -0.37
CA LYS A 81 2.67 13.47 -1.38
C LYS A 81 2.09 13.42 -2.80
N MET A 82 0.96 12.74 -2.98
CA MET A 82 0.29 12.66 -4.28
C MET A 82 -0.23 14.03 -4.75
N ASN A 83 -0.80 14.83 -3.84
CA ASN A 83 -1.32 16.16 -4.18
C ASN A 83 -0.21 17.16 -4.53
N ALA A 84 1.02 16.96 -4.06
CA ALA A 84 2.17 17.78 -4.41
C ALA A 84 2.76 17.46 -5.79
N MET A 85 2.36 16.37 -6.43
CA MET A 85 2.82 15.95 -7.76
C MET A 85 2.03 16.64 -8.88
N SER A 86 2.65 16.69 -10.06
CA SER A 86 1.95 17.05 -11.30
C SER A 86 0.87 16.02 -11.68
N ASP A 87 -0.05 16.41 -12.57
CA ASP A 87 -1.25 15.63 -12.87
C ASP A 87 -0.94 14.21 -13.37
N VAL A 88 0.04 14.06 -14.28
CA VAL A 88 0.44 12.78 -14.88
C VAL A 88 0.90 11.74 -13.85
N PRO A 89 1.94 11.98 -13.03
CA PRO A 89 2.38 11.03 -12.01
C PRO A 89 1.32 10.80 -10.93
N ARG A 90 0.54 11.83 -10.57
CA ARG A 90 -0.53 11.70 -9.58
C ARG A 90 -1.65 10.78 -10.06
N ASP A 91 -2.13 10.96 -11.28
CA ASP A 91 -3.26 10.19 -11.81
C ASP A 91 -2.87 8.75 -12.10
N TYR A 92 -1.61 8.50 -12.48
CA TYR A 92 -1.06 7.15 -12.53
C TYR A 92 -1.05 6.45 -11.15
N LEU A 93 -0.58 7.13 -10.10
CA LEU A 93 -0.63 6.54 -8.75
C LEU A 93 -2.06 6.31 -8.26
N LYS A 94 -3.02 7.17 -8.65
CA LYS A 94 -4.44 6.94 -8.36
C LYS A 94 -4.97 5.69 -9.07
N SER A 95 -4.62 5.48 -10.35
CA SER A 95 -5.09 4.29 -11.07
C SER A 95 -4.56 3.01 -10.43
N ILE A 96 -3.31 3.00 -9.96
CA ILE A 96 -2.75 1.89 -9.19
C ILE A 96 -3.55 1.65 -7.91
N VAL A 97 -3.81 2.71 -7.13
CA VAL A 97 -4.60 2.60 -5.90
C VAL A 97 -6.00 2.04 -6.17
N ASP A 98 -6.64 2.46 -7.26
CA ASP A 98 -7.97 1.99 -7.64
C ASP A 98 -7.96 0.54 -8.16
N GLU A 99 -6.93 0.12 -8.88
CA GLU A 99 -6.74 -1.30 -9.24
C GLU A 99 -6.59 -2.17 -7.99
N LEU A 100 -5.77 -1.75 -7.03
CA LEU A 100 -5.53 -2.51 -5.80
C LEU A 100 -6.75 -2.59 -4.90
N LYS A 101 -7.60 -1.55 -4.87
CA LYS A 101 -8.90 -1.59 -4.17
C LYS A 101 -9.79 -2.71 -4.71
N ASN A 102 -9.70 -2.99 -6.02
CA ASN A 102 -10.50 -3.98 -6.72
C ASN A 102 -9.83 -5.36 -6.82
N ALA A 103 -8.53 -5.46 -6.49
CA ALA A 103 -7.82 -6.73 -6.44
C ALA A 103 -8.54 -7.70 -5.50
N LYS A 104 -8.85 -8.91 -5.98
CA LYS A 104 -9.65 -9.91 -5.26
C LYS A 104 -8.83 -10.82 -4.34
N ASN A 105 -7.51 -10.85 -4.52
CA ASN A 105 -6.69 -11.90 -3.96
C ASN A 105 -6.37 -11.67 -2.48
N THR A 106 -6.22 -12.74 -1.72
CA THR A 106 -6.05 -12.71 -0.26
C THR A 106 -4.64 -13.06 0.17
N ASP A 107 -3.77 -13.45 -0.75
CA ASP A 107 -2.41 -13.90 -0.48
C ASP A 107 -1.40 -12.73 -0.56
N PRO A 108 -0.54 -12.53 0.46
CA PRO A 108 0.48 -11.48 0.47
C PRO A 108 1.53 -11.55 -0.66
N ASP A 109 1.96 -12.75 -1.03
CA ASP A 109 2.95 -12.94 -2.09
C ASP A 109 2.32 -12.63 -3.45
N GLN A 110 1.08 -13.09 -3.66
CA GLN A 110 0.30 -12.71 -4.85
C GLN A 110 -0.04 -11.22 -4.89
N PHE A 111 -0.28 -10.59 -3.74
CA PHE A 111 -0.49 -9.14 -3.67
C PHE A 111 0.77 -8.38 -4.08
N SER A 112 1.94 -8.83 -3.63
CA SER A 112 3.22 -8.24 -4.04
C SER A 112 3.44 -8.39 -5.54
N GLU A 113 3.17 -9.57 -6.11
CA GLU A 113 3.25 -9.83 -7.55
C GLU A 113 2.24 -8.99 -8.35
N GLU A 114 1.00 -8.86 -7.87
CA GLU A 114 -0.04 -8.02 -8.50
C GLU A 114 0.29 -6.54 -8.42
N PHE A 115 0.81 -6.08 -7.29
CA PHE A 115 1.26 -4.72 -7.11
C PHE A 115 2.42 -4.39 -8.06
N ALA A 116 3.43 -5.27 -8.12
CA ALA A 116 4.53 -5.19 -9.05
C ALA A 116 4.05 -5.21 -10.51
N ALA A 117 3.10 -6.09 -10.85
CA ALA A 117 2.53 -6.19 -12.19
C ALA A 117 1.70 -4.96 -12.56
N THR A 118 0.93 -4.40 -11.64
CA THR A 118 0.16 -3.17 -11.85
C THR A 118 1.07 -1.96 -12.01
N LEU A 119 2.16 -1.87 -11.24
CA LEU A 119 3.21 -0.87 -11.45
C LEU A 119 3.88 -1.05 -12.81
N GLY A 120 4.22 -2.29 -13.18
CA GLY A 120 4.84 -2.63 -14.47
C GLY A 120 3.93 -2.48 -15.70
N LYS A 121 2.60 -2.35 -15.52
CA LYS A 121 1.65 -2.06 -16.62
C LYS A 121 1.61 -0.60 -17.03
N ALA A 122 2.40 0.28 -16.39
CA ALA A 122 2.49 1.66 -16.80
C ALA A 122 2.93 1.74 -18.27
N GLU A 123 2.00 2.12 -19.15
CA GLU A 123 2.36 2.60 -20.48
C GLU A 123 3.43 3.67 -20.29
N LYS A 124 4.66 3.41 -20.77
CA LYS A 124 5.90 4.15 -20.48
C LYS A 124 5.66 5.60 -20.09
N LEU A 125 5.56 5.84 -18.77
CA LEU A 125 5.40 7.17 -18.22
C LEU A 125 6.55 8.06 -18.73
N PRO A 126 6.31 9.34 -19.01
CA PRO A 126 7.40 10.27 -19.27
C PRO A 126 8.43 10.21 -18.14
N GLN A 127 9.73 10.25 -18.48
CA GLN A 127 10.79 10.16 -17.46
C GLN A 127 10.66 11.24 -16.38
N SER A 128 10.11 12.41 -16.71
CA SER A 128 9.77 13.46 -15.74
C SER A 128 8.75 12.99 -14.69
N ALA A 129 7.69 12.29 -15.11
CA ALA A 129 6.68 11.74 -14.20
C ALA A 129 7.28 10.63 -13.32
N ILE A 130 8.11 9.75 -13.88
CA ILE A 130 8.84 8.72 -13.12
C ILE A 130 9.73 9.39 -12.04
N ASN A 131 10.45 10.44 -12.40
CA ASN A 131 11.32 11.15 -11.46
C ASN A 131 10.53 11.78 -10.30
N GLU A 132 9.35 12.35 -10.57
CA GLU A 132 8.47 12.88 -9.52
C GLU A 132 7.96 11.78 -8.58
N ILE A 133 7.53 10.63 -9.14
CA ILE A 133 7.07 9.48 -8.36
C ILE A 133 8.20 8.96 -7.46
N VAL A 134 9.38 8.68 -8.01
CA VAL A 134 10.53 8.16 -7.28
C VAL A 134 11.02 9.16 -6.22
N LYS A 135 10.94 10.47 -6.50
CA LYS A 135 11.29 11.50 -5.51
C LYS A 135 10.37 11.46 -4.30
N ALA A 136 9.08 11.25 -4.49
CA ALA A 136 8.11 11.19 -3.39
C ALA A 136 8.06 9.81 -2.71
N PHE A 137 8.27 8.74 -3.48
CA PHE A 137 8.21 7.35 -3.04
C PHE A 137 9.46 6.58 -3.51
N PRO A 138 10.61 6.75 -2.85
CA PRO A 138 11.88 6.17 -3.30
C PRO A 138 11.87 4.64 -3.44
N SER A 139 11.09 3.93 -2.63
CA SER A 139 10.92 2.48 -2.70
C SER A 139 10.33 1.99 -4.02
N LEU A 140 9.57 2.84 -4.73
CA LEU A 140 9.00 2.47 -6.03
C LEU A 140 10.03 2.48 -7.16
N LYS A 141 11.25 2.97 -6.92
CA LYS A 141 12.32 3.05 -7.93
C LYS A 141 12.61 1.71 -8.59
N VAL A 142 12.57 0.62 -7.83
CA VAL A 142 12.86 -0.73 -8.34
C VAL A 142 11.97 -1.12 -9.52
N PHE A 143 10.72 -0.68 -9.55
CA PHE A 143 9.76 -1.01 -10.61
C PHE A 143 9.98 -0.23 -11.91
N PHE A 144 10.66 0.92 -11.83
CA PHE A 144 10.99 1.74 -13.00
C PHE A 144 12.40 1.47 -13.54
N ASP A 145 13.25 0.81 -12.75
CA ASP A 145 14.59 0.41 -13.17
C ASP A 145 14.60 -0.91 -13.95
N GLU A 146 13.71 -1.86 -13.62
CA GLU A 146 13.68 -3.20 -14.26
C GLU A 146 13.25 -3.17 -15.74
N GLU A 147 12.49 -2.17 -16.20
CA GLU A 147 12.18 -1.97 -17.63
C GLU A 147 13.42 -1.63 -18.49
N LYS A 148 14.55 -1.23 -17.88
CA LYS A 148 15.79 -0.94 -18.63
C LYS A 148 16.66 -2.18 -18.86
N ALA A 149 16.37 -3.32 -18.23
CA ALA A 149 17.22 -4.51 -18.31
C ALA A 149 16.87 -5.48 -19.45
N THR A 150 15.68 -5.38 -20.06
CA THR A 150 15.21 -6.31 -21.12
C THR A 150 15.35 -5.78 -22.55
N THR A 151 16.02 -4.64 -22.76
CA THR A 151 16.43 -4.20 -24.11
C THR A 151 17.93 -4.39 -24.30
N LYS A 152 18.36 -5.65 -24.45
CA LYS A 152 19.67 -5.98 -25.04
C LYS A 152 19.59 -7.24 -25.88
#